data_AF-A0A934UR14-F1
#
_entry.id   AF-A0A934UR14-F1
#
_cell.length_a   1.000
_cell.length_b   1.000
_cell.length_c   1.000
_cell.angle_alpha   90.00
_cell.angle_beta   90.00
_cell.angle_gamma   90.00
#
_symmetry.space_group_name_H-M   'P 1'
#
loop_
_entity.id
_entity.type
_entity.pdbx_description
1 polymer ?
#
loop_
_entity_poly.entity_id
_entity_poly.type
_entity_poly.pdbx_seq_one_letter_code
_entity_poly.pdbx_strand_id
1 'polypeptide(L)'
;MSKNPVRLAPLLLLALAAGTALASSHREAPALTAMPKVDATDLYMFRSYEAGRQDYVTILANYQPFQDPQGGPNFYMFDPSALYEIHVDNNGDAKEDLTFQFRFQNESKGAALAVGGKQVKIPLIDSGPITGVNAATLNVRETYTVDLVRGDRRSGTRASVGASGGTSTFDKPVDNIGDKTFGGASGYAGYAAQHIYTVAIPGCSGQGRVFVGQRKEPFYIAVGKIFDLLNLDPLGPEVGGNNNDLEGKNVSTIAMEVPIACLTAGSDPVIGAWTTASLRQGRVLSGSPDSGLGKNLRAGGAWTQVSRVGMPLVNEVVIGLDDKDRFNASKPKDDASFLDYVTNPTLPALIQTLFPNAVAPTNFPRTDLVTVFLKGIKGVNQPATVTPSEMLRLNTSIAPAAAGAQNPLGVAAGDNSGFPNGRRPADDVVDLSLRVSMGALCVLTGAGDTLQVGCKPSDAPAGALPFTDGVRKTAANYGSAFPYLTTPLPGNLNPAPAAGTTFP
;
A
#
# COMPACT_ATOMS: atom_id res chain seq x y z
N MET A 1 37.01 30.00 -66.85
CA MET A 1 36.40 31.33 -66.63
C MET A 1 35.27 31.19 -65.62
N SER A 2 35.23 32.09 -64.63
CA SER A 2 34.12 32.44 -63.70
C SER A 2 33.57 31.32 -62.78
N LYS A 3 33.76 31.29 -61.46
CA LYS A 3 33.47 32.20 -60.30
C LYS A 3 32.28 31.67 -59.46
N ASN A 4 32.62 31.28 -58.22
CA ASN A 4 31.86 30.95 -56.98
C ASN A 4 30.64 31.88 -56.66
N PRO A 5 29.70 31.56 -55.72
CA PRO A 5 29.97 30.97 -54.38
C PRO A 5 28.90 30.10 -53.64
N VAL A 6 29.41 29.32 -52.67
CA VAL A 6 28.93 28.97 -51.31
C VAL A 6 27.42 29.06 -50.98
N ARG A 7 26.85 27.93 -50.50
CA ARG A 7 25.93 27.89 -49.34
C ARG A 7 26.13 26.62 -48.49
N LEU A 8 26.56 26.85 -47.24
CA LEU A 8 26.37 25.95 -46.09
C LEU A 8 24.89 25.97 -45.65
N ALA A 9 24.40 24.83 -45.12
CA ALA A 9 23.49 24.64 -43.96
C ALA A 9 22.54 23.43 -44.16
N PRO A 10 21.98 22.83 -43.10
CA PRO A 10 22.66 22.27 -41.91
C PRO A 10 22.24 20.80 -41.64
N LEU A 11 23.04 20.10 -40.82
CA LEU A 11 22.62 18.89 -40.11
C LEU A 11 21.38 19.23 -39.26
N LEU A 12 20.24 18.64 -39.58
CA LEU A 12 19.09 18.64 -38.69
C LEU A 12 19.29 17.49 -37.69
N LEU A 13 19.82 17.81 -36.50
CA LEU A 13 19.63 16.97 -35.32
C LEU A 13 18.13 16.89 -35.05
N LEU A 14 17.51 15.76 -35.38
CA LEU A 14 16.30 15.34 -34.68
C LEU A 14 16.74 14.92 -33.28
N ALA A 15 16.81 15.90 -32.38
CA ALA A 15 16.70 15.62 -30.96
C ALA A 15 15.27 15.08 -30.76
N LEU A 16 15.14 13.75 -30.71
CA LEU A 16 14.06 13.15 -29.94
C LEU A 16 14.23 13.69 -28.52
N ALA A 17 13.48 14.73 -28.18
CA ALA A 17 13.09 14.96 -26.81
C ALA A 17 12.25 13.74 -26.43
N ALA A 18 12.92 12.69 -25.98
CA ALA A 18 12.34 11.75 -25.05
C ALA A 18 11.92 12.60 -23.85
N GLY A 19 10.68 13.09 -23.88
CA GLY A 19 10.01 13.54 -22.68
C GLY A 19 10.11 12.36 -21.73
N THR A 20 10.86 12.53 -20.67
CA THR A 20 10.92 11.57 -19.57
C THR A 20 9.53 11.54 -18.95
N ALA A 21 8.66 10.67 -19.47
CA ALA A 21 7.45 10.29 -18.79
C ALA A 21 7.89 9.58 -17.49
N LEU A 22 7.69 10.25 -16.36
CA LEU A 22 7.89 9.67 -15.04
C LEU A 22 6.70 8.74 -14.76
N ALA A 23 6.82 7.46 -15.13
CA ALA A 23 5.99 6.38 -14.59
C ALA A 23 6.45 6.06 -13.14
N SER A 24 5.69 5.61 -12.14
CA SER A 24 4.30 5.10 -12.03
C SER A 24 4.05 4.52 -10.59
N SER A 25 2.77 4.34 -10.22
CA SER A 25 2.07 3.46 -9.22
C SER A 25 2.52 3.28 -7.76
N HIS A 26 3.68 3.82 -7.39
CA HIS A 26 4.43 3.49 -6.19
C HIS A 26 5.56 4.53 -6.17
N ARG A 27 5.37 5.64 -5.44
CA ARG A 27 5.91 7.00 -5.67
C ARG A 27 4.87 7.89 -6.36
N GLU A 28 3.63 7.83 -5.89
CA GLU A 28 2.48 8.32 -6.63
C GLU A 28 2.46 9.84 -6.72
N ALA A 29 3.02 10.53 -5.72
CA ALA A 29 3.17 11.97 -5.72
C ALA A 29 4.64 12.40 -5.97
N PRO A 30 4.88 13.49 -6.71
CA PRO A 30 6.21 13.93 -7.06
C PRO A 30 7.18 14.04 -5.87
N ALA A 31 6.74 14.51 -4.70
CA ALA A 31 7.62 14.62 -3.53
C ALA A 31 8.07 13.27 -2.95
N LEU A 32 7.23 12.22 -3.04
CA LEU A 32 7.57 10.88 -2.53
C LEU A 32 8.66 10.20 -3.35
N THR A 33 8.86 10.64 -4.60
CA THR A 33 9.96 10.15 -5.43
C THR A 33 11.34 10.39 -4.82
N ALA A 34 11.47 11.41 -3.96
CA ALA A 34 12.69 11.76 -3.24
C ALA A 34 12.71 11.21 -1.79
N MET A 35 11.64 10.57 -1.34
CA MET A 35 11.47 10.07 0.04
C MET A 35 10.84 8.66 0.06
N PRO A 36 11.43 7.67 -0.63
CA PRO A 36 10.80 6.36 -0.83
C PRO A 36 10.49 5.59 0.47
N LYS A 37 11.19 5.90 1.57
CA LYS A 37 10.97 5.27 2.88
C LYS A 37 9.61 5.55 3.52
N VAL A 38 8.94 6.61 3.10
CA VAL A 38 7.65 7.06 3.63
C VAL A 38 6.54 7.00 2.59
N ASP A 39 6.82 6.33 1.48
CA ASP A 39 5.91 6.10 0.38
C ASP A 39 4.93 4.99 0.77
N ALA A 40 3.72 5.38 1.22
CA ALA A 40 2.63 4.45 1.49
C ALA A 40 2.03 4.00 0.17
N THR A 41 1.79 2.72 0.04
CA THR A 41 1.38 2.16 -1.24
C THR A 41 -0.02 1.59 -1.21
N ASP A 42 -0.32 0.84 -0.16
CA ASP A 42 -1.55 0.10 -0.03
C ASP A 42 -1.99 0.04 1.41
N LEU A 43 -3.31 0.14 1.57
CA LEU A 43 -3.99 -0.29 2.76
C LEU A 43 -4.87 -1.49 2.44
N TYR A 44 -4.86 -2.48 3.33
CA TYR A 44 -5.83 -3.54 3.41
C TYR A 44 -6.51 -3.44 4.77
N MET A 45 -7.83 -3.57 4.80
CA MET A 45 -8.61 -3.62 6.04
C MET A 45 -9.74 -4.61 5.84
N PHE A 46 -9.78 -5.70 6.59
CA PHE A 46 -10.78 -6.73 6.41
C PHE A 46 -11.05 -7.48 7.71
N ARG A 47 -12.27 -8.03 7.85
CA ARG A 47 -12.57 -8.96 8.94
C ARG A 47 -11.74 -10.24 8.72
N SER A 48 -11.03 -10.65 9.76
CA SER A 48 -10.08 -11.76 9.72
C SER A 48 -10.77 -13.06 9.27
N TYR A 49 -10.23 -13.67 8.21
CA TYR A 49 -10.72 -14.96 7.67
C TYR A 49 -9.86 -16.14 8.14
N GLU A 50 -9.02 -15.94 9.16
CA GLU A 50 -8.33 -17.03 9.85
C GLU A 50 -9.32 -17.77 10.77
N ALA A 51 -9.24 -19.10 10.77
CA ALA A 51 -10.13 -19.92 11.58
C ALA A 51 -9.96 -19.59 13.08
N GLY A 52 -11.07 -19.24 13.75
CA GLY A 52 -11.08 -18.86 15.17
C GLY A 52 -10.71 -17.40 15.46
N ARG A 53 -10.48 -16.60 14.41
CA ARG A 53 -10.16 -15.16 14.52
C ARG A 53 -11.22 -14.27 13.88
N GLN A 54 -12.42 -14.78 13.63
CA GLN A 54 -13.45 -14.01 12.94
C GLN A 54 -13.84 -12.74 13.69
N ASP A 55 -13.69 -12.64 15.01
CA ASP A 55 -14.02 -11.42 15.77
C ASP A 55 -12.93 -10.32 15.74
N TYR A 56 -12.05 -10.39 14.75
CA TYR A 56 -10.93 -9.47 14.56
C TYR A 56 -10.97 -8.77 13.21
N VAL A 57 -10.42 -7.57 13.16
CA VAL A 57 -10.08 -6.84 11.93
C VAL A 57 -8.57 -6.91 11.74
N THR A 58 -8.15 -7.30 10.53
CA THR A 58 -6.77 -7.21 10.08
C THR A 58 -6.59 -5.92 9.28
N ILE A 59 -5.56 -5.15 9.61
CA ILE A 59 -5.13 -3.96 8.87
C ILE A 59 -3.68 -4.14 8.44
N LEU A 60 -3.39 -3.99 7.15
CA LEU A 60 -2.06 -4.10 6.57
C LEU A 60 -1.75 -2.80 5.82
N ALA A 61 -0.73 -2.06 6.25
CA ALA A 61 -0.25 -0.86 5.58
C ALA A 61 1.12 -1.15 4.96
N ASN A 62 1.19 -1.07 3.63
CA ASN A 62 2.39 -1.30 2.86
C ASN A 62 3.13 0.02 2.56
N TYR A 63 4.45 -0.06 2.59
CA TYR A 63 5.38 1.03 2.39
C TYR A 63 6.61 0.56 1.62
N GLN A 64 7.37 1.51 1.06
CA GLN A 64 8.62 1.24 0.35
C GLN A 64 8.42 0.26 -0.80
N PRO A 65 7.81 0.70 -1.90
CA PRO A 65 7.50 -0.19 -3.00
C PRO A 65 8.71 -0.66 -3.80
N PHE A 66 8.44 -1.55 -4.77
CA PHE A 66 9.40 -2.00 -5.77
C PHE A 66 10.71 -2.53 -5.18
N GLN A 67 10.64 -3.24 -4.05
CA GLN A 67 11.84 -3.75 -3.41
C GLN A 67 12.41 -4.91 -4.22
N ASP A 68 13.53 -4.67 -4.88
CA ASP A 68 14.36 -5.72 -5.45
C ASP A 68 14.93 -6.59 -4.33
N PRO A 69 14.71 -7.92 -4.35
CA PRO A 69 15.18 -8.80 -3.29
C PRO A 69 16.69 -8.70 -3.06
N GLN A 70 17.47 -8.53 -4.14
CA GLN A 70 18.94 -8.48 -4.14
C GLN A 70 19.50 -7.09 -3.78
N GLY A 71 18.67 -6.18 -3.25
CA GLY A 71 19.02 -4.77 -2.96
C GLY A 71 20.03 -4.53 -1.83
N GLY A 72 20.89 -5.50 -1.50
CA GLY A 72 21.94 -5.34 -0.50
C GLY A 72 23.06 -4.35 -0.92
N PRO A 73 24.02 -4.04 -0.03
CA PRO A 73 24.22 -4.62 1.31
C PRO A 73 23.39 -3.94 2.41
N ASN A 74 22.62 -2.90 2.08
CA ASN A 74 21.66 -2.26 2.98
C ASN A 74 20.26 -2.41 2.39
N PHE A 75 19.38 -3.11 3.09
CA PHE A 75 18.04 -3.45 2.61
C PHE A 75 17.02 -2.37 3.04
N TYR A 76 15.73 -2.70 3.04
CA TYR A 76 14.60 -1.77 3.06
C TYR A 76 14.13 -1.41 4.46
N MET A 77 15.06 -0.91 5.28
CA MET A 77 14.76 -0.47 6.65
C MET A 77 13.80 0.73 6.67
N PHE A 78 12.80 0.70 7.56
CA PHE A 78 11.93 1.85 7.84
C PHE A 78 12.76 3.06 8.32
N ASP A 79 12.27 4.29 8.09
CA ASP A 79 13.00 5.52 8.46
C ASP A 79 12.80 5.87 9.94
N PRO A 80 13.86 5.89 10.78
CA PRO A 80 13.77 6.32 12.18
C PRO A 80 13.33 7.79 12.35
N SER A 81 13.47 8.61 11.31
CA SER A 81 13.03 10.00 11.29
C SER A 81 11.54 10.16 10.98
N ALA A 82 10.86 9.07 10.59
CA ALA A 82 9.47 9.09 10.16
C ALA A 82 8.51 8.59 11.24
N LEU A 83 7.31 9.16 11.26
CA LEU A 83 6.18 8.71 12.06
C LEU A 83 5.18 8.06 11.10
N TYR A 84 4.95 6.76 11.25
CA TYR A 84 3.99 5.98 10.45
C TYR A 84 2.73 5.77 11.28
N GLU A 85 1.55 5.93 10.68
CA GLU A 85 0.30 5.97 11.42
C GLU A 85 -0.81 5.27 10.66
N ILE A 86 -1.55 4.41 11.36
CA ILE A 86 -2.81 3.84 10.89
C ILE A 86 -3.93 4.52 11.67
N HIS A 87 -4.88 5.11 10.96
CA HIS A 87 -6.01 5.84 11.53
C HIS A 87 -7.30 5.04 11.41
N VAL A 88 -8.18 5.20 12.39
CA VAL A 88 -9.54 4.66 12.37
C VAL A 88 -10.53 5.75 12.72
N ASP A 89 -11.52 5.96 11.85
CA ASP A 89 -12.75 6.71 12.08
C ASP A 89 -13.83 5.68 12.44
N ASN A 90 -14.47 5.81 13.59
CA ASN A 90 -15.52 4.89 14.04
C ASN A 90 -16.86 5.57 14.32
N ASN A 91 -17.03 6.80 13.83
CA ASN A 91 -18.27 7.56 13.96
C ASN A 91 -18.74 8.20 12.63
N GLY A 92 -17.92 8.11 11.57
CA GLY A 92 -18.20 8.54 10.21
C GLY A 92 -18.07 10.04 9.96
N ASP A 93 -17.40 10.80 10.84
CA ASP A 93 -17.18 12.23 10.69
C ASP A 93 -15.94 12.61 9.84
N ALA A 94 -15.25 11.61 9.30
CA ALA A 94 -14.02 11.71 8.53
C ALA A 94 -12.78 12.20 9.30
N LYS A 95 -12.78 12.08 10.63
CA LYS A 95 -11.62 12.33 11.50
C LYS A 95 -11.23 11.06 12.24
N GLU A 96 -9.96 10.99 12.60
CA GLU A 96 -9.47 9.86 13.37
C GLU A 96 -9.98 9.89 14.82
N ASP A 97 -10.60 8.80 15.25
CA ASP A 97 -10.93 8.54 16.65
C ASP A 97 -9.82 7.74 17.32
N LEU A 98 -9.17 6.85 16.55
CA LEU A 98 -8.04 6.04 16.97
C LEU A 98 -6.88 6.24 16.00
N THR A 99 -5.67 6.34 16.53
CA THR A 99 -4.45 6.33 15.71
C THR A 99 -3.40 5.43 16.34
N PHE A 100 -2.97 4.41 15.59
CA PHE A 100 -1.83 3.57 15.95
C PHE A 100 -0.56 4.19 15.35
N GLN A 101 0.35 4.65 16.21
CA GLN A 101 1.57 5.35 15.84
C GLN A 101 2.78 4.43 15.98
N PHE A 102 3.48 4.22 14.87
CA PHE A 102 4.67 3.38 14.78
C PHE A 102 5.92 4.26 14.68
N ARG A 103 6.91 3.96 15.53
CA ARG A 103 8.20 4.63 15.56
C ARG A 103 9.31 3.60 15.49
N PHE A 104 10.22 3.78 14.54
CA PHE A 104 11.30 2.83 14.27
C PHE A 104 12.64 3.34 14.82
N GLN A 105 13.50 2.39 15.19
CA GLN A 105 14.91 2.63 15.49
C GLN A 105 15.77 1.58 14.80
N ASN A 106 16.85 2.03 14.17
CA ASN A 106 17.81 1.17 13.50
C ASN A 106 19.18 1.37 14.15
N GLU A 107 19.76 0.31 14.68
CA GLU A 107 21.02 0.32 15.41
C GLU A 107 22.05 -0.58 14.72
N SER A 108 23.26 -0.06 14.48
CA SER A 108 24.39 -0.91 14.15
C SER A 108 25.06 -1.38 15.43
N LYS A 109 25.25 -2.70 15.57
CA LYS A 109 26.03 -3.31 16.66
C LYS A 109 27.54 -3.10 16.49
N GLY A 110 27.99 -2.53 15.37
CA GLY A 110 29.39 -2.28 15.09
C GLY A 110 30.22 -3.56 15.00
N ALA A 111 29.62 -4.66 14.54
CA ALA A 111 30.28 -5.96 14.45
C ALA A 111 31.62 -5.84 13.71
N ALA A 112 32.66 -6.43 14.28
CA ALA A 112 34.03 -6.32 13.80
C ALA A 112 34.73 -7.68 13.84
N LEU A 113 35.58 -7.93 12.85
CA LEU A 113 36.40 -9.14 12.75
C LEU A 113 37.86 -8.79 13.08
N ALA A 114 38.57 -9.75 13.67
CA ALA A 114 40.01 -9.65 13.89
C ALA A 114 40.76 -9.89 12.57
N VAL A 115 41.33 -8.85 11.98
CA VAL A 115 42.08 -8.90 10.72
C VAL A 115 43.49 -8.34 10.97
N GLY A 116 44.51 -9.20 10.90
CA GLY A 116 45.90 -8.78 11.10
C GLY A 116 46.15 -8.10 12.46
N GLY A 117 45.50 -8.58 13.52
CA GLY A 117 45.60 -8.01 14.88
C GLY A 117 44.78 -6.74 15.13
N LYS A 118 43.96 -6.30 14.17
CA LYS A 118 43.06 -5.15 14.31
C LYS A 118 41.60 -5.59 14.27
N GLN A 119 40.76 -4.98 15.10
CA GLN A 119 39.31 -5.13 15.00
C GLN A 119 38.78 -4.23 13.88
N VAL A 120 38.29 -4.82 12.79
CA VAL A 120 37.80 -4.10 11.61
C VAL A 120 36.30 -4.34 11.46
N LYS A 121 35.51 -3.25 11.42
CA LYS A 121 34.06 -3.32 11.25
C LYS A 121 33.69 -3.98 9.91
N ILE A 122 32.68 -4.84 9.93
CA ILE A 122 32.17 -5.46 8.70
C ILE A 122 31.27 -4.48 7.94
N PRO A 123 31.22 -4.57 6.58
CA PRO A 123 30.31 -3.75 5.77
C PRO A 123 28.91 -4.36 5.63
N LEU A 124 28.68 -5.57 6.15
CA LEU A 124 27.45 -6.35 5.98
C LEU A 124 26.54 -6.24 7.20
N ILE A 125 25.25 -6.49 7.00
CA ILE A 125 24.27 -6.51 8.09
C ILE A 125 24.28 -7.83 8.88
N ASP A 126 25.00 -8.84 8.42
CA ASP A 126 25.18 -10.12 9.08
C ASP A 126 26.64 -10.62 8.99
N SER A 127 27.01 -11.52 9.89
CA SER A 127 28.31 -12.19 9.92
C SER A 127 28.20 -13.71 10.04
N GLY A 128 27.01 -14.25 9.85
CA GLY A 128 26.70 -15.67 10.00
C GLY A 128 25.20 -15.94 10.00
N PRO A 129 24.79 -17.22 10.16
CA PRO A 129 23.38 -17.60 10.15
C PRO A 129 22.54 -16.86 11.19
N ILE A 130 21.27 -16.62 10.87
CA ILE A 130 20.28 -15.97 11.73
C ILE A 130 19.13 -16.95 11.94
N THR A 131 18.98 -17.44 13.17
CA THR A 131 17.96 -18.45 13.53
C THR A 131 16.91 -17.93 14.50
N GLY A 132 17.07 -16.73 15.04
CA GLY A 132 16.12 -16.16 16.00
C GLY A 132 16.26 -14.67 16.20
N VAL A 133 15.37 -14.14 17.04
CA VAL A 133 15.24 -12.70 17.34
C VAL A 133 16.57 -12.15 17.86
N ASN A 134 17.01 -11.03 17.27
CA ASN A 134 18.23 -10.29 17.65
C ASN A 134 19.50 -11.18 17.78
N ALA A 135 19.69 -12.12 16.86
CA ALA A 135 20.87 -13.00 16.85
C ALA A 135 22.21 -12.23 16.97
N ALA A 136 23.20 -12.84 17.61
CA ALA A 136 24.53 -12.22 17.81
C ALA A 136 25.26 -11.94 16.48
N THR A 137 24.97 -12.75 15.45
CA THR A 137 25.48 -12.64 14.08
C THR A 137 24.79 -11.55 13.24
N LEU A 138 23.68 -10.97 13.72
CA LEU A 138 22.99 -9.87 13.07
C LEU A 138 23.61 -8.54 13.53
N ASN A 139 24.26 -7.81 12.62
CA ASN A 139 24.96 -6.54 12.86
C ASN A 139 24.01 -5.32 12.87
N VAL A 140 22.85 -5.41 12.23
CA VAL A 140 21.84 -4.33 12.27
C VAL A 140 20.59 -4.80 12.99
N ARG A 141 20.25 -4.15 14.09
CA ARG A 141 19.02 -4.39 14.85
C ARG A 141 18.00 -3.32 14.51
N GLU A 142 16.81 -3.73 14.09
CA GLU A 142 15.68 -2.84 13.88
C GLU A 142 14.64 -3.11 14.96
N THR A 143 14.13 -2.07 15.59
CA THR A 143 13.06 -2.16 16.58
C THR A 143 11.98 -1.13 16.30
N TYR A 144 10.80 -1.35 16.85
CA TYR A 144 9.70 -0.40 16.79
C TYR A 144 8.88 -0.35 18.07
N THR A 145 8.20 0.76 18.29
CA THR A 145 7.16 0.92 19.32
C THR A 145 5.83 1.20 18.65
N VAL A 146 4.73 0.87 19.35
CA VAL A 146 3.37 1.18 18.92
C VAL A 146 2.67 1.93 20.04
N ASP A 147 2.16 3.13 19.75
CA ASP A 147 1.27 3.87 20.64
C ASP A 147 -0.14 3.91 20.06
N LEU A 148 -1.15 3.76 20.91
CA LEU A 148 -2.52 4.12 20.59
C LEU A 148 -2.81 5.54 21.07
N VAL A 149 -3.24 6.40 20.16
CA VAL A 149 -3.80 7.72 20.46
C VAL A 149 -5.31 7.65 20.30
N ARG A 150 -6.06 8.10 21.32
CA ARG A 150 -7.52 8.27 21.27
C ARG A 150 -7.86 9.75 21.15
N GLY A 151 -8.71 10.10 20.19
CA GLY A 151 -8.96 11.47 19.74
C GLY A 151 -7.94 11.94 18.69
N ASP A 152 -7.77 13.25 18.55
CA ASP A 152 -6.87 13.87 17.56
C ASP A 152 -5.44 13.26 17.65
N ARG A 153 -4.89 12.85 16.50
CA ARG A 153 -3.60 12.13 16.44
C ARG A 153 -2.39 12.86 17.01
N ARG A 154 -2.48 14.17 17.24
CA ARG A 154 -1.38 14.99 17.78
C ARG A 154 -1.57 15.37 19.25
N SER A 155 -2.81 15.59 19.67
CA SER A 155 -3.15 16.12 21.00
C SER A 155 -3.97 15.17 21.88
N GLY A 156 -4.45 14.06 21.32
CA GLY A 156 -5.25 13.06 22.01
C GLY A 156 -4.50 12.29 23.10
N THR A 157 -5.23 11.44 23.81
CA THR A 157 -4.68 10.64 24.90
C THR A 157 -3.85 9.50 24.35
N ARG A 158 -2.57 9.44 24.71
CA ARG A 158 -1.60 8.44 24.25
C ARG A 158 -1.39 7.36 25.30
N ALA A 159 -1.40 6.11 24.87
CA ALA A 159 -1.00 4.96 25.67
C ALA A 159 -0.23 3.94 24.83
N SER A 160 0.79 3.31 25.41
CA SER A 160 1.63 2.36 24.69
C SER A 160 0.92 1.00 24.51
N VAL A 161 0.99 0.44 23.31
CA VAL A 161 0.59 -0.94 23.02
C VAL A 161 1.77 -1.85 23.38
N GLY A 162 1.56 -2.71 24.38
CA GLY A 162 2.61 -3.59 24.93
C GLY A 162 2.43 -5.05 24.53
N ALA A 163 3.53 -5.79 24.49
CA ALA A 163 3.54 -7.25 24.39
C ALA A 163 2.96 -7.89 25.67
N SER A 164 2.49 -9.14 25.55
CA SER A 164 2.30 -10.02 26.70
C SER A 164 3.62 -10.16 27.49
N GLY A 165 3.72 -9.52 28.66
CA GLY A 165 4.96 -9.46 29.45
C GLY A 165 5.48 -8.06 29.78
N GLY A 166 4.82 -7.00 29.27
CA GLY A 166 5.06 -5.61 29.70
C GLY A 166 6.09 -4.82 28.88
N THR A 167 6.73 -5.42 27.87
CA THR A 167 7.63 -4.72 26.94
C THR A 167 6.82 -3.96 25.89
N SER A 168 7.20 -2.71 25.60
CA SER A 168 6.58 -1.84 24.57
C SER A 168 7.44 -1.63 23.32
N THR A 169 8.58 -2.30 23.26
CA THR A 169 9.51 -2.27 22.12
C THR A 169 9.59 -3.67 21.51
N PHE A 170 9.40 -3.74 20.20
CA PHE A 170 9.35 -4.97 19.44
C PHE A 170 10.55 -5.03 18.49
N ASP A 171 11.15 -6.21 18.32
CA ASP A 171 12.16 -6.42 17.30
C ASP A 171 11.47 -6.59 15.93
N LYS A 172 12.00 -5.97 14.89
CA LYS A 172 11.59 -6.21 13.50
C LYS A 172 12.48 -7.34 12.96
N PRO A 173 11.93 -8.35 12.25
CA PRO A 173 12.75 -9.28 11.49
C PRO A 173 13.55 -8.49 10.45
N VAL A 174 14.83 -8.81 10.31
CA VAL A 174 15.61 -8.29 9.16
C VAL A 174 14.95 -8.77 7.86
N ASP A 175 15.14 -8.03 6.77
CA ASP A 175 14.60 -8.39 5.46
C ASP A 175 15.15 -9.75 4.99
N ASN A 176 14.48 -10.39 4.02
CA ASN A 176 14.91 -11.71 3.55
C ASN A 176 16.16 -11.60 2.68
N ILE A 177 17.33 -11.50 3.31
CA ILE A 177 18.62 -11.29 2.66
C ILE A 177 19.20 -12.54 1.98
N GLY A 178 18.61 -13.72 2.21
CA GLY A 178 18.89 -14.91 1.41
C GLY A 178 18.95 -16.22 2.19
N ASP A 179 18.80 -17.33 1.45
CA ASP A 179 18.60 -18.67 2.02
C ASP A 179 19.77 -19.12 2.89
N LYS A 180 21.01 -18.76 2.53
CA LYS A 180 22.20 -19.13 3.32
C LYS A 180 22.16 -18.53 4.73
N THR A 181 21.66 -17.30 4.87
CA THR A 181 21.54 -16.62 6.16
C THR A 181 20.46 -17.29 7.03
N PHE A 182 19.36 -17.73 6.43
CA PHE A 182 18.23 -18.32 7.17
C PHE A 182 18.21 -19.85 7.21
N GLY A 183 19.23 -20.52 6.68
CA GLY A 183 19.34 -21.98 6.74
C GLY A 183 18.51 -22.75 5.69
N GLY A 184 18.15 -22.10 4.58
CA GLY A 184 17.46 -22.70 3.43
C GLY A 184 16.23 -21.91 2.98
N ALA A 185 15.61 -22.35 1.87
CA ALA A 185 14.50 -21.65 1.21
C ALA A 185 13.25 -21.44 2.09
N SER A 186 13.03 -22.28 3.09
CA SER A 186 11.92 -22.15 4.05
C SER A 186 12.32 -21.45 5.36
N GLY A 187 13.61 -21.16 5.55
CA GLY A 187 14.15 -20.69 6.82
C GLY A 187 13.62 -19.32 7.23
N TYR A 188 13.48 -18.39 6.28
CA TYR A 188 13.00 -17.05 6.56
C TYR A 188 11.57 -17.05 7.14
N ALA A 189 10.69 -17.92 6.65
CA ALA A 189 9.31 -17.97 7.13
C ALA A 189 9.25 -18.34 8.62
N GLY A 190 10.03 -19.32 9.06
CA GLY A 190 10.15 -19.70 10.46
C GLY A 190 10.79 -18.62 11.33
N TYR A 191 11.81 -17.93 10.81
CA TYR A 191 12.45 -16.79 11.48
C TYR A 191 11.49 -15.60 11.64
N ALA A 192 10.80 -15.20 10.58
CA ALA A 192 9.86 -14.08 10.59
C ALA A 192 8.65 -14.34 11.51
N ALA A 193 8.18 -15.59 11.61
CA ALA A 193 7.08 -15.96 12.50
C ALA A 193 7.38 -15.70 13.99
N GLN A 194 8.66 -15.71 14.41
CA GLN A 194 9.07 -15.36 15.77
C GLN A 194 8.85 -13.88 16.12
N HIS A 195 8.58 -13.04 15.11
CA HIS A 195 8.34 -11.60 15.26
C HIS A 195 6.86 -11.24 15.09
N ILE A 196 5.96 -12.22 15.20
CA ILE A 196 4.53 -12.00 15.39
C ILE A 196 4.28 -11.86 16.89
N TYR A 197 3.94 -10.66 17.33
CA TYR A 197 3.76 -10.36 18.74
C TYR A 197 2.27 -10.34 19.10
N THR A 198 1.92 -11.05 20.17
CA THR A 198 0.62 -10.88 20.82
C THR A 198 0.68 -9.63 21.71
N VAL A 199 -0.28 -8.72 21.56
CA VAL A 199 -0.25 -7.40 22.21
C VAL A 199 -1.51 -7.11 23.02
N ALA A 200 -1.33 -6.44 24.15
CA ALA A 200 -2.40 -5.80 24.89
C ALA A 200 -2.61 -4.38 24.35
N ILE A 201 -3.83 -4.09 23.91
CA ILE A 201 -4.20 -2.78 23.38
C ILE A 201 -4.83 -1.96 24.53
N PRO A 202 -4.34 -0.75 24.85
CA PRO A 202 -4.89 0.05 25.94
C PRO A 202 -6.39 0.34 25.78
N GLY A 203 -7.17 0.04 26.83
CA GLY A 203 -8.62 0.17 26.81
C GLY A 203 -9.35 -0.90 25.99
N CYS A 204 -8.69 -2.02 25.68
CA CYS A 204 -9.25 -3.18 24.97
C CYS A 204 -9.14 -4.42 25.87
N SER A 205 -10.23 -5.20 25.99
CA SER A 205 -10.25 -6.44 26.78
C SER A 205 -9.64 -7.64 26.05
N GLY A 206 -9.58 -7.59 24.71
CA GLY A 206 -8.97 -8.63 23.87
C GLY A 206 -7.51 -8.36 23.53
N GLN A 207 -6.77 -9.43 23.19
CA GLN A 207 -5.39 -9.33 22.71
C GLN A 207 -5.35 -9.22 21.20
N GLY A 208 -4.56 -8.27 20.68
CA GLY A 208 -4.27 -8.14 19.26
C GLY A 208 -3.00 -8.90 18.84
N ARG A 209 -2.68 -8.83 17.53
CA ARG A 209 -1.38 -9.24 16.99
C ARG A 209 -0.74 -8.09 16.22
N VAL A 210 0.58 -7.96 16.27
CA VAL A 210 1.34 -7.04 15.41
C VAL A 210 2.51 -7.77 14.75
N PHE A 211 2.82 -7.37 13.53
CA PHE A 211 3.99 -7.78 12.78
C PHE A 211 4.43 -6.59 11.92
N VAL A 212 5.73 -6.31 11.89
CA VAL A 212 6.30 -5.35 10.94
C VAL A 212 7.44 -6.04 10.24
N GLY A 213 7.51 -6.02 8.92
CA GLY A 213 8.56 -6.70 8.19
C GLY A 213 8.31 -6.75 6.68
N GLN A 214 9.30 -7.25 5.94
CA GLN A 214 9.20 -7.43 4.50
C GLN A 214 8.23 -8.56 4.14
N ARG A 215 7.37 -8.36 3.15
CA ARG A 215 6.51 -9.37 2.52
C ARG A 215 6.70 -9.35 1.01
N LYS A 216 6.28 -10.41 0.32
CA LYS A 216 6.18 -10.36 -1.15
C LYS A 216 5.07 -9.38 -1.51
N GLU A 217 5.30 -8.56 -2.54
CA GLU A 217 4.34 -7.54 -2.99
C GLU A 217 2.99 -8.20 -3.33
N PRO A 218 1.91 -7.92 -2.58
CA PRO A 218 0.61 -8.53 -2.82
C PRO A 218 -0.21 -7.83 -3.90
N PHE A 219 0.15 -6.64 -4.37
CA PHE A 219 -0.55 -5.93 -5.43
C PHE A 219 -0.27 -6.57 -6.79
N TYR A 220 -1.33 -6.79 -7.57
CA TYR A 220 -1.25 -7.40 -8.89
C TYR A 220 -1.74 -6.38 -9.89
N ILE A 221 -0.88 -6.07 -10.86
CA ILE A 221 -1.12 -4.98 -11.79
C ILE A 221 -0.16 -5.05 -12.98
N ALA A 222 -0.65 -4.70 -14.17
CA ALA A 222 0.18 -4.42 -15.34
C ALA A 222 0.69 -2.96 -15.32
N VAL A 223 1.55 -2.62 -14.36
CA VAL A 223 2.06 -1.26 -14.09
C VAL A 223 2.53 -0.58 -15.38
N GLY A 224 3.47 -1.18 -16.10
CA GLY A 224 4.07 -0.57 -17.28
C GLY A 224 3.04 -0.21 -18.34
N LYS A 225 2.04 -1.08 -18.54
CA LYS A 225 0.98 -0.88 -19.52
C LYS A 225 -0.03 0.18 -19.10
N ILE A 226 -0.42 0.23 -17.82
CA ILE A 226 -1.37 1.24 -17.34
C ILE A 226 -0.84 2.64 -17.54
N PHE A 227 0.44 2.86 -17.26
CA PHE A 227 1.07 4.19 -17.34
C PHE A 227 1.69 4.50 -18.71
N ASP A 228 1.76 3.52 -19.60
CA ASP A 228 1.94 3.72 -21.04
C ASP A 228 0.58 3.89 -21.72
N LEU A 229 -0.09 5.02 -21.49
CA LEU A 229 -1.38 5.36 -22.13
C LEU A 229 -2.44 4.23 -22.06
N LEU A 230 -2.57 3.54 -20.92
CA LEU A 230 -3.49 2.40 -20.76
C LEU A 230 -3.35 1.38 -21.90
N ASN A 231 -2.13 1.01 -22.27
CA ASN A 231 -1.76 0.03 -23.31
C ASN A 231 -2.12 -1.41 -22.91
N LEU A 232 -3.40 -1.60 -22.60
CA LEU A 232 -4.06 -2.84 -22.22
C LEU A 232 -4.89 -3.36 -23.39
N ASP A 233 -5.26 -4.64 -23.31
CA ASP A 233 -6.44 -5.15 -24.01
C ASP A 233 -7.57 -5.23 -22.97
N PRO A 234 -8.33 -4.13 -22.76
CA PRO A 234 -9.21 -4.00 -21.62
C PRO A 234 -10.42 -4.94 -21.65
N LEU A 235 -10.71 -5.56 -22.79
CA LEU A 235 -11.78 -6.57 -22.96
C LEU A 235 -11.21 -7.96 -23.26
N GLY A 236 -9.88 -8.12 -23.14
CA GLY A 236 -9.18 -9.37 -23.30
C GLY A 236 -9.40 -10.32 -22.12
N PRO A 237 -8.61 -11.40 -22.04
CA PRO A 237 -8.70 -12.35 -20.94
C PRO A 237 -8.38 -11.69 -19.60
N GLU A 238 -9.25 -11.88 -18.60
CA GLU A 238 -9.00 -11.44 -17.21
C GLU A 238 -7.79 -12.16 -16.58
N VAL A 239 -7.45 -13.35 -17.08
CA VAL A 239 -6.34 -14.17 -16.58
C VAL A 239 -5.34 -14.41 -17.70
N GLY A 240 -4.08 -14.05 -17.46
CA GLY A 240 -3.00 -14.27 -18.42
C GLY A 240 -3.04 -13.32 -19.62
N GLY A 241 -3.85 -12.25 -19.55
CA GLY A 241 -3.82 -11.17 -20.53
C GLY A 241 -2.53 -10.35 -20.41
N ASN A 242 -1.99 -10.21 -19.19
CA ASN A 242 -0.72 -9.54 -18.91
C ASN A 242 0.06 -10.22 -17.78
N ASN A 243 1.35 -9.89 -17.69
CA ASN A 243 2.18 -10.26 -16.54
C ASN A 243 1.93 -9.30 -15.37
N ASN A 244 2.07 -9.81 -14.14
CA ASN A 244 2.17 -8.96 -12.97
C ASN A 244 3.57 -8.34 -12.91
N ASP A 245 3.68 -7.02 -13.08
CA ASP A 245 4.98 -6.31 -13.06
C ASP A 245 5.61 -6.28 -11.67
N LEU A 246 4.84 -6.61 -10.63
CA LEU A 246 5.29 -6.67 -9.23
C LEU A 246 5.66 -8.08 -8.77
N GLU A 247 5.59 -9.09 -9.65
CA GLU A 247 5.77 -10.50 -9.27
C GLU A 247 7.15 -10.79 -8.65
N GLY A 248 8.18 -10.07 -9.11
CA GLY A 248 9.56 -10.16 -8.64
C GLY A 248 9.92 -9.19 -7.51
N LYS A 249 8.94 -8.55 -6.87
CA LYS A 249 9.16 -7.48 -5.90
C LYS A 249 8.69 -7.86 -4.50
N ASN A 250 9.32 -7.24 -3.51
CA ASN A 250 8.89 -7.24 -2.12
C ASN A 250 8.36 -5.85 -1.71
N VAL A 251 7.81 -5.78 -0.50
CA VAL A 251 7.29 -4.56 0.12
C VAL A 251 7.47 -4.60 1.64
N SER A 252 7.57 -3.43 2.29
CA SER A 252 7.59 -3.35 3.75
C SER A 252 6.17 -3.21 4.29
N THR A 253 5.74 -4.13 5.17
CA THR A 253 4.38 -4.15 5.70
C THR A 253 4.38 -3.85 7.19
N ILE A 254 3.49 -2.95 7.61
CA ILE A 254 3.00 -2.82 8.99
C ILE A 254 1.67 -3.56 9.07
N ALA A 255 1.62 -4.66 9.81
CA ALA A 255 0.45 -5.50 9.98
C ALA A 255 -0.04 -5.46 11.42
N MET A 256 -1.34 -5.32 11.59
CA MET A 256 -1.99 -5.42 12.89
C MET A 256 -3.32 -6.17 12.79
N GLU A 257 -3.67 -6.90 13.84
CA GLU A 257 -4.97 -7.55 13.97
C GLU A 257 -5.56 -7.20 15.33
N VAL A 258 -6.76 -6.61 15.33
CA VAL A 258 -7.38 -5.96 16.49
C VAL A 258 -8.78 -6.52 16.70
N PRO A 259 -9.22 -6.80 17.95
CA PRO A 259 -10.59 -7.18 18.21
C PRO A 259 -11.58 -6.13 17.67
N ILE A 260 -12.66 -6.55 17.01
CA ILE A 260 -13.70 -5.66 16.46
C ILE A 260 -14.26 -4.73 17.55
N ALA A 261 -14.48 -5.26 18.75
CA ALA A 261 -14.99 -4.53 19.91
C ALA A 261 -14.07 -3.38 20.39
N CYS A 262 -12.82 -3.33 19.90
CA CYS A 262 -11.85 -2.29 20.27
C CYS A 262 -11.69 -1.22 19.18
N LEU A 263 -12.31 -1.42 18.01
CA LEU A 263 -12.32 -0.48 16.90
C LEU A 263 -13.67 0.22 16.74
N THR A 264 -14.77 -0.52 16.92
CA THR A 264 -16.14 0.00 16.77
C THR A 264 -16.54 0.88 17.95
N ALA A 265 -17.44 1.85 17.70
CA ALA A 265 -18.02 2.70 18.72
C ALA A 265 -19.56 2.74 18.60
N GLY A 266 -20.25 2.68 19.74
CA GLY A 266 -21.71 2.67 19.76
C GLY A 266 -22.31 1.45 19.07
N SER A 267 -23.34 1.67 18.25
CA SER A 267 -24.07 0.61 17.53
C SER A 267 -23.75 0.53 16.03
N ASP A 268 -22.91 1.42 15.51
CA ASP A 268 -22.53 1.42 14.10
C ASP A 268 -21.38 0.41 13.88
N PRO A 269 -21.58 -0.64 13.07
CA PRO A 269 -20.53 -1.62 12.79
C PRO A 269 -19.53 -1.14 11.73
N VAL A 270 -19.74 0.03 11.12
CA VAL A 270 -18.88 0.53 10.06
C VAL A 270 -17.73 1.36 10.64
N ILE A 271 -16.50 1.00 10.26
CA ILE A 271 -15.30 1.77 10.55
C ILE A 271 -14.62 2.21 9.25
N GLY A 272 -14.04 3.40 9.25
CA GLY A 272 -13.16 3.93 8.22
C GLY A 272 -11.68 3.77 8.61
N ALA A 273 -10.78 3.53 7.66
CA ALA A 273 -9.34 3.54 7.92
C ALA A 273 -8.52 4.06 6.74
N TRP A 274 -7.39 4.69 7.08
CA TRP A 274 -6.35 5.14 6.16
C TRP A 274 -4.99 5.10 6.85
N THR A 275 -3.91 5.02 6.09
CA THR A 275 -2.53 5.07 6.61
C THR A 275 -1.86 6.36 6.18
N THR A 276 -0.93 6.87 7.00
CA THR A 276 -0.13 8.04 6.66
C THR A 276 1.31 7.90 7.11
N ALA A 277 2.21 8.65 6.50
CA ALA A 277 3.55 8.87 7.01
C ALA A 277 3.84 10.36 7.15
N SER A 278 4.54 10.71 8.23
CA SER A 278 4.94 12.07 8.54
C SER A 278 6.44 12.17 8.76
N LEU A 279 7.00 13.29 8.32
CA LEU A 279 8.39 13.67 8.53
C LEU A 279 8.48 14.95 9.36
N ARG A 280 9.66 15.22 9.91
CA ARG A 280 9.94 16.49 10.59
C ARG A 280 10.20 17.59 9.55
N GLN A 281 9.62 18.77 9.76
CA GLN A 281 9.73 19.92 8.84
C GLN A 281 11.16 20.36 8.55
N GLY A 282 12.02 20.40 9.57
CA GLY A 282 13.41 20.81 9.45
C GLY A 282 14.34 19.62 9.30
N ARG A 283 15.25 19.68 8.32
CA ARG A 283 16.27 18.67 8.03
C ARG A 283 17.60 19.33 7.69
N VAL A 284 18.66 18.94 8.39
CA VAL A 284 20.02 19.44 8.17
C VAL A 284 20.95 18.26 7.96
N LEU A 285 21.63 18.24 6.81
CA LEU A 285 22.64 17.24 6.51
C LEU A 285 23.94 17.55 7.28
N SER A 286 24.57 16.51 7.84
CA SER A 286 25.89 16.65 8.47
C SER A 286 26.98 16.58 7.42
N GLY A 287 27.84 17.61 7.33
CA GLY A 287 29.04 17.59 6.49
C GLY A 287 30.15 16.68 7.01
N SER A 288 30.05 16.21 8.26
CA SER A 288 30.98 15.26 8.89
C SER A 288 30.18 14.34 9.82
N PRO A 289 29.53 13.29 9.28
CA PRO A 289 28.71 12.39 10.09
C PRO A 289 29.56 11.51 11.02
N ASP A 290 29.06 11.29 12.24
CA ASP A 290 29.64 10.31 13.17
C ASP A 290 29.46 8.87 12.66
N SER A 291 30.24 7.93 13.22
CA SER A 291 30.03 6.49 13.00
C SER A 291 28.63 6.04 13.46
N GLY A 292 27.94 5.27 12.61
CA GLY A 292 26.67 4.61 12.94
C GLY A 292 25.60 4.88 11.89
N LEU A 293 24.42 4.26 12.07
CA LEU A 293 23.28 4.46 11.16
C LEU A 293 22.62 5.82 11.43
N GLY A 294 22.18 6.48 10.35
CA GLY A 294 21.39 7.71 10.41
C GLY A 294 22.11 8.96 10.95
N LYS A 295 23.44 8.94 11.07
CA LYS A 295 24.22 10.08 11.60
C LYS A 295 24.48 11.20 10.59
N ASN A 296 24.06 11.01 9.34
CA ASN A 296 24.16 11.99 8.26
C ASN A 296 23.06 13.05 8.26
N LEU A 297 22.00 12.88 9.05
CA LEU A 297 20.85 13.77 9.08
C LEU A 297 20.47 14.14 10.53
N ARG A 298 20.18 15.43 10.75
CA ARG A 298 19.47 15.90 11.94
C ARG A 298 18.11 16.44 11.52
N ALA A 299 17.04 15.97 12.17
CA ALA A 299 15.68 16.36 11.84
C ALA A 299 14.95 16.96 13.08
N GLY A 300 14.09 17.95 12.87
CA GLY A 300 13.39 18.66 13.95
C GLY A 300 12.20 19.51 13.46
N GLY A 301 11.51 20.19 14.37
CA GLY A 301 10.28 20.94 14.06
C GLY A 301 9.02 20.06 14.14
N ALA A 302 7.88 20.57 13.66
CA ALA A 302 6.61 19.85 13.73
C ALA A 302 6.60 18.61 12.83
N TRP A 303 5.72 17.66 13.13
CA TRP A 303 5.39 16.56 12.21
C TRP A 303 4.58 17.11 11.04
N THR A 304 4.96 16.77 9.82
CA THR A 304 4.26 17.11 8.58
C THR A 304 3.98 15.83 7.82
N GLN A 305 2.70 15.61 7.51
CA GLN A 305 2.27 14.48 6.70
C GLN A 305 2.75 14.67 5.27
N VAL A 306 3.28 13.60 4.68
CA VAL A 306 3.83 13.61 3.31
C VAL A 306 3.29 12.48 2.45
N SER A 307 2.57 11.54 3.04
CA SER A 307 1.95 10.40 2.34
C SER A 307 0.65 10.03 3.05
N ARG A 308 -0.38 9.71 2.26
CA ARG A 308 -1.67 9.19 2.71
C ARG A 308 -2.22 8.19 1.70
N VAL A 309 -2.73 7.06 2.19
CA VAL A 309 -3.46 6.08 1.38
C VAL A 309 -4.63 5.51 2.18
N GLY A 310 -5.82 5.48 1.56
CA GLY A 310 -6.99 4.74 2.03
C GLY A 310 -7.38 3.68 1.00
N MET A 311 -8.32 4.02 0.14
CA MET A 311 -8.69 3.31 -1.08
C MET A 311 -7.49 3.18 -2.03
N PRO A 312 -7.38 2.08 -2.79
CA PRO A 312 -6.31 1.89 -3.75
C PRO A 312 -6.47 2.81 -4.97
N LEU A 313 -5.37 3.08 -5.68
CA LEU A 313 -5.33 3.74 -6.99
C LEU A 313 -5.76 5.24 -7.01
N VAL A 314 -5.97 5.85 -5.85
CA VAL A 314 -6.43 7.24 -5.74
C VAL A 314 -5.39 8.24 -6.21
N ASN A 315 -4.20 8.18 -5.61
CA ASN A 315 -3.12 9.07 -6.00
C ASN A 315 -2.62 8.73 -7.41
N GLU A 316 -2.83 7.51 -7.87
CA GLU A 316 -2.28 6.96 -9.09
C GLU A 316 -3.04 7.46 -10.31
N VAL A 317 -4.37 7.32 -10.30
CA VAL A 317 -5.23 7.55 -11.48
C VAL A 317 -6.48 8.40 -11.23
N VAL A 318 -6.73 8.85 -9.99
CA VAL A 318 -7.87 9.73 -9.66
C VAL A 318 -7.41 11.18 -9.49
N ILE A 319 -6.45 11.43 -8.60
CA ILE A 319 -5.96 12.78 -8.30
C ILE A 319 -5.04 13.28 -9.42
N GLY A 320 -5.30 14.50 -9.90
CA GLY A 320 -4.49 15.17 -10.91
C GLY A 320 -3.06 15.41 -10.42
N LEU A 321 -2.10 15.38 -11.36
CA LEU A 321 -0.66 15.40 -11.07
C LEU A 321 -0.25 16.56 -10.14
N ASP A 322 -0.74 17.77 -10.40
CA ASP A 322 -0.38 18.98 -9.65
C ASP A 322 -0.90 18.97 -8.20
N ASP A 323 -1.94 18.18 -7.92
CA ASP A 323 -2.61 18.13 -6.62
C ASP A 323 -2.21 16.90 -5.78
N LYS A 324 -1.38 15.98 -6.29
CA LYS A 324 -1.02 14.75 -5.57
C LYS A 324 -0.27 15.01 -4.26
N ASP A 325 0.69 15.93 -4.26
CA ASP A 325 1.40 16.30 -3.02
C ASP A 325 0.46 16.99 -2.03
N ARG A 326 -0.51 17.78 -2.52
CA ARG A 326 -1.53 18.43 -1.70
C ARG A 326 -2.50 17.43 -1.09
N PHE A 327 -2.92 16.41 -1.85
CA PHE A 327 -3.74 15.29 -1.35
C PHE A 327 -2.98 14.47 -0.30
N ASN A 328 -1.71 14.16 -0.55
CA ASN A 328 -0.89 13.44 0.42
C ASN A 328 -0.67 14.21 1.73
N ALA A 329 -0.72 15.54 1.68
CA ALA A 329 -0.67 16.39 2.86
C ALA A 329 -2.04 16.63 3.53
N SER A 330 -3.16 16.29 2.88
CA SER A 330 -4.52 16.54 3.37
C SER A 330 -4.98 15.48 4.38
N LYS A 331 -6.12 15.73 5.03
CA LYS A 331 -6.82 14.75 5.86
C LYS A 331 -8.16 14.39 5.19
N PRO A 332 -8.74 13.19 5.47
CA PRO A 332 -10.00 12.79 4.85
C PRO A 332 -11.14 13.82 5.00
N LYS A 333 -11.24 14.48 6.15
CA LYS A 333 -12.20 15.58 6.37
C LYS A 333 -12.08 16.77 5.39
N ASP A 334 -10.95 16.92 4.71
CA ASP A 334 -10.64 18.02 3.80
C ASP A 334 -10.87 17.62 2.31
N ASP A 335 -11.36 16.38 2.07
CA ASP A 335 -11.43 15.78 0.73
C ASP A 335 -12.43 16.44 -0.23
N ALA A 336 -13.33 17.28 0.29
CA ALA A 336 -14.17 18.14 -0.53
C ALA A 336 -13.33 19.02 -1.48
N SER A 337 -12.07 19.31 -1.14
CA SER A 337 -11.14 20.05 -2.00
C SER A 337 -10.74 19.30 -3.28
N PHE A 338 -10.97 18.00 -3.35
CA PHE A 338 -10.61 17.12 -4.47
C PHE A 338 -11.84 16.49 -5.14
N LEU A 339 -13.05 16.96 -4.79
CA LEU A 339 -14.31 16.35 -5.19
C LEU A 339 -14.48 16.28 -6.71
N ASP A 340 -13.95 17.26 -7.46
CA ASP A 340 -14.05 17.29 -8.91
C ASP A 340 -13.45 16.07 -9.59
N TYR A 341 -12.36 15.49 -9.04
CA TYR A 341 -11.75 14.27 -9.55
C TYR A 341 -12.67 13.05 -9.44
N VAL A 342 -13.62 13.09 -8.50
CA VAL A 342 -14.58 12.00 -8.24
C VAL A 342 -15.88 12.25 -9.00
N THR A 343 -16.39 13.49 -9.01
CA THR A 343 -17.65 13.82 -9.68
C THR A 343 -17.50 13.94 -11.19
N ASN A 344 -16.30 14.28 -11.68
CA ASN A 344 -15.98 14.48 -13.09
C ASN A 344 -14.65 13.76 -13.44
N PRO A 345 -14.58 12.42 -13.29
CA PRO A 345 -13.33 11.68 -13.44
C PRO A 345 -12.81 11.74 -14.87
N THR A 346 -11.49 11.88 -15.01
CA THR A 346 -10.80 11.91 -16.31
C THR A 346 -10.58 10.52 -16.90
N LEU A 347 -10.42 9.49 -16.07
CA LEU A 347 -10.10 8.13 -16.51
C LEU A 347 -11.13 7.57 -17.53
N PRO A 348 -12.45 7.66 -17.33
CA PRO A 348 -13.42 7.16 -18.32
C PRO A 348 -13.34 7.90 -19.67
N ALA A 349 -13.12 9.21 -19.65
CA ALA A 349 -12.97 10.01 -20.87
C ALA A 349 -11.67 9.66 -21.62
N LEU A 350 -10.59 9.37 -20.88
CA LEU A 350 -9.32 8.90 -21.46
C LEU A 350 -9.50 7.50 -22.08
N ILE A 351 -10.17 6.58 -21.38
CA ILE A 351 -10.50 5.25 -21.90
C ILE A 351 -11.30 5.38 -23.21
N GLN A 352 -12.35 6.21 -23.26
CA GLN A 352 -13.11 6.41 -24.49
C GLN A 352 -12.26 7.01 -25.63
N THR A 353 -11.33 7.91 -25.31
CA THR A 353 -10.43 8.50 -26.31
C THR A 353 -9.53 7.45 -26.95
N LEU A 354 -9.01 6.51 -26.15
CA LEU A 354 -8.11 5.45 -26.60
C LEU A 354 -8.86 4.26 -27.21
N PHE A 355 -10.08 4.00 -26.71
CA PHE A 355 -10.95 2.89 -27.11
C PHE A 355 -12.36 3.43 -27.43
N PRO A 356 -12.60 3.96 -28.65
CA PRO A 356 -13.84 4.67 -28.99
C PRO A 356 -15.15 3.88 -28.82
N ASN A 357 -15.07 2.55 -28.82
CA ASN A 357 -16.22 1.67 -28.60
C ASN A 357 -16.57 1.50 -27.10
N ALA A 358 -15.66 1.87 -26.19
CA ALA A 358 -15.89 1.90 -24.75
C ALA A 358 -16.43 3.27 -24.35
N VAL A 359 -17.72 3.51 -24.62
CA VAL A 359 -18.38 4.80 -24.35
C VAL A 359 -18.39 5.11 -22.85
N ALA A 360 -17.87 6.28 -22.47
CA ALA A 360 -17.78 6.70 -21.07
C ALA A 360 -19.17 6.97 -20.47
N PRO A 361 -19.32 6.83 -19.13
CA PRO A 361 -20.54 7.23 -18.45
C PRO A 361 -20.87 8.71 -18.59
N THR A 362 -22.16 9.03 -18.54
CA THR A 362 -22.73 10.37 -18.77
C THR A 362 -23.47 10.94 -17.56
N ASN A 363 -23.57 10.18 -16.47
CA ASN A 363 -24.18 10.61 -15.22
C ASN A 363 -23.27 11.58 -14.46
N PHE A 364 -23.24 12.85 -14.88
CA PHE A 364 -22.52 13.90 -14.16
C PHE A 364 -23.46 14.71 -13.27
N PRO A 365 -23.07 15.05 -12.03
CA PRO A 365 -21.88 14.53 -11.33
C PRO A 365 -21.99 13.02 -11.09
N ARG A 366 -20.86 12.30 -11.10
CA ARG A 366 -20.76 10.84 -10.87
C ARG A 366 -21.11 10.45 -9.44
N THR A 367 -22.40 10.48 -9.10
CA THR A 367 -22.93 10.16 -7.77
C THR A 367 -22.66 8.71 -7.36
N ASP A 368 -22.50 7.81 -8.32
CA ASP A 368 -22.12 6.42 -8.10
C ASP A 368 -20.69 6.31 -7.56
N LEU A 369 -19.77 7.10 -8.12
CA LEU A 369 -18.41 7.20 -7.60
C LEU A 369 -18.40 7.88 -6.24
N VAL A 370 -19.12 8.98 -6.05
CA VAL A 370 -19.25 9.61 -4.72
C VAL A 370 -19.77 8.62 -3.68
N THR A 371 -20.73 7.76 -4.05
CA THR A 371 -21.28 6.75 -3.14
C THR A 371 -20.23 5.71 -2.77
N VAL A 372 -19.64 5.02 -3.74
CA VAL A 372 -18.71 3.92 -3.45
C VAL A 372 -17.37 4.39 -2.89
N PHE A 373 -16.90 5.56 -3.32
CA PHE A 373 -15.58 6.09 -3.01
C PHE A 373 -15.58 6.93 -1.73
N LEU A 374 -16.58 7.79 -1.56
CA LEU A 374 -16.59 8.78 -0.47
C LEU A 374 -17.58 8.46 0.65
N LYS A 375 -18.62 7.67 0.41
CA LYS A 375 -19.68 7.45 1.42
C LYS A 375 -19.81 6.01 1.91
N GLY A 376 -19.46 5.05 1.07
CA GLY A 376 -19.88 3.65 1.22
C GLY A 376 -21.26 3.39 0.62
N ILE A 377 -21.51 2.13 0.29
CA ILE A 377 -22.79 1.61 -0.24
C ILE A 377 -23.71 1.28 0.94
N LYS A 378 -24.95 1.77 0.87
CA LYS A 378 -25.95 1.55 1.92
C LYS A 378 -26.22 0.06 2.15
N GLY A 379 -26.23 -0.36 3.42
CA GLY A 379 -26.39 -1.76 3.81
C GLY A 379 -25.14 -2.63 3.61
N VAL A 380 -24.08 -2.09 3.00
CA VAL A 380 -22.78 -2.75 2.85
C VAL A 380 -21.79 -2.12 3.81
N ASN A 381 -21.33 -0.90 3.54
CA ASN A 381 -20.25 -0.24 4.29
C ASN A 381 -20.45 1.28 4.45
N GLN A 382 -21.66 1.80 4.27
CA GLN A 382 -22.00 3.18 4.60
C GLN A 382 -22.24 3.33 6.11
N PRO A 383 -21.52 4.21 6.81
CA PRO A 383 -21.77 4.47 8.23
C PRO A 383 -23.10 5.22 8.43
N ALA A 384 -23.65 5.15 9.65
CA ALA A 384 -24.92 5.75 10.02
C ALA A 384 -24.90 7.27 9.90
N THR A 385 -23.77 7.89 10.26
CA THR A 385 -23.44 9.28 9.92
C THR A 385 -22.30 9.23 8.92
N VAL A 386 -22.38 10.01 7.83
CA VAL A 386 -21.35 9.96 6.80
C VAL A 386 -20.94 11.36 6.34
N THR A 387 -19.70 11.72 6.64
CA THR A 387 -18.97 12.78 5.94
C THR A 387 -18.31 12.15 4.71
N PRO A 388 -18.59 12.64 3.47
CA PRO A 388 -17.94 12.13 2.27
C PRO A 388 -16.42 12.33 2.34
N SER A 389 -15.67 11.23 2.29
CA SER A 389 -14.20 11.24 2.40
C SER A 389 -13.56 9.97 1.85
N GLU A 390 -12.32 10.11 1.37
CA GLU A 390 -11.49 9.02 0.89
C GLU A 390 -10.87 8.26 2.07
N MET A 391 -11.30 7.00 2.23
CA MET A 391 -10.80 6.01 3.18
C MET A 391 -11.40 4.63 2.86
N LEU A 392 -10.74 3.54 3.26
CA LEU A 392 -11.39 2.22 3.25
C LEU A 392 -12.48 2.20 4.31
N ARG A 393 -13.65 1.65 3.98
CA ARG A 393 -14.75 1.45 4.94
C ARG A 393 -15.09 -0.02 5.07
N LEU A 394 -15.10 -0.53 6.30
CA LEU A 394 -15.40 -1.92 6.62
C LEU A 394 -16.59 -1.97 7.59
N ASN A 395 -17.63 -2.68 7.18
CA ASN A 395 -18.69 -3.14 8.06
C ASN A 395 -18.28 -4.44 8.73
N THR A 396 -18.02 -4.36 10.03
CA THR A 396 -17.52 -5.49 10.82
C THR A 396 -18.59 -6.53 11.14
N SER A 397 -19.88 -6.26 10.84
CA SER A 397 -20.96 -7.24 11.05
C SER A 397 -21.09 -8.24 9.89
N ILE A 398 -20.47 -7.97 8.74
CA ILE A 398 -20.49 -8.89 7.59
C ILE A 398 -19.51 -10.04 7.85
N ALA A 399 -19.97 -11.28 7.67
CA ALA A 399 -19.14 -12.47 7.86
C ALA A 399 -18.02 -12.54 6.81
N PRO A 400 -16.77 -12.88 7.20
CA PRO A 400 -15.69 -13.01 6.24
C PRO A 400 -15.86 -14.29 5.42
N ALA A 401 -15.68 -14.21 4.10
CA ALA A 401 -15.52 -15.39 3.26
C ALA A 401 -14.14 -16.03 3.50
N ALA A 402 -14.11 -17.37 3.65
CA ALA A 402 -12.87 -18.13 3.75
C ALA A 402 -12.04 -17.98 2.46
N ALA A 403 -10.71 -18.02 2.55
CA ALA A 403 -9.78 -17.72 1.45
C ALA A 403 -10.16 -18.36 0.08
N GLY A 404 -10.49 -19.65 0.04
CA GLY A 404 -10.86 -20.35 -1.20
C GLY A 404 -12.25 -20.04 -1.75
N ALA A 405 -13.09 -19.31 -1.01
CA ALA A 405 -14.44 -18.90 -1.39
C ALA A 405 -14.54 -17.40 -1.71
N GLN A 406 -13.44 -16.65 -1.59
CA GLN A 406 -13.41 -15.22 -1.88
C GLN A 406 -13.54 -14.98 -3.38
N ASN A 407 -14.47 -14.11 -3.77
CA ASN A 407 -14.55 -13.66 -5.15
C ASN A 407 -13.64 -12.43 -5.35
N PRO A 408 -12.72 -12.43 -6.33
CA PRO A 408 -11.84 -11.28 -6.59
C PRO A 408 -12.59 -9.98 -6.89
N LEU A 409 -13.81 -10.05 -7.43
CA LEU A 409 -14.66 -8.89 -7.71
C LEU A 409 -15.54 -8.46 -6.51
N GLY A 410 -15.34 -9.07 -5.33
CA GLY A 410 -15.96 -8.66 -4.08
C GLY A 410 -17.48 -8.44 -4.19
N VAL A 411 -17.94 -7.28 -3.72
CA VAL A 411 -19.37 -6.91 -3.67
C VAL A 411 -20.00 -6.95 -5.07
N ALA A 412 -19.27 -6.59 -6.12
CA ALA A 412 -19.79 -6.58 -7.49
C ALA A 412 -20.17 -7.99 -7.99
N ALA A 413 -19.62 -9.04 -7.38
CA ALA A 413 -19.95 -10.44 -7.66
C ALA A 413 -20.74 -11.12 -6.53
N GLY A 414 -21.32 -10.35 -5.61
CA GLY A 414 -22.16 -10.86 -4.50
C GLY A 414 -21.37 -11.33 -3.26
N ASP A 415 -20.05 -11.20 -3.24
CA ASP A 415 -19.24 -11.43 -2.04
C ASP A 415 -19.16 -10.14 -1.22
N ASN A 416 -20.15 -9.95 -0.34
CA ASN A 416 -20.26 -8.74 0.50
C ASN A 416 -19.10 -8.56 1.50
N SER A 417 -18.23 -9.55 1.66
CA SER A 417 -17.05 -9.47 2.53
C SER A 417 -15.78 -8.98 1.81
N GLY A 418 -15.86 -8.78 0.49
CA GLY A 418 -14.79 -8.21 -0.33
C GLY A 418 -14.96 -6.73 -0.63
N PHE A 419 -14.00 -6.17 -1.36
CA PHE A 419 -14.01 -4.77 -1.76
C PHE A 419 -15.34 -4.33 -2.41
N PRO A 420 -15.89 -3.14 -2.07
CA PRO A 420 -15.32 -2.10 -1.20
C PRO A 420 -15.62 -2.26 0.31
N ASN A 421 -16.21 -3.36 0.77
CA ASN A 421 -16.40 -3.61 2.21
C ASN A 421 -15.07 -3.99 2.87
N GLY A 422 -14.23 -2.99 3.13
CA GLY A 422 -12.82 -3.19 3.36
C GLY A 422 -12.09 -3.58 2.07
N ARG A 423 -10.91 -4.18 2.21
CA ARG A 423 -10.10 -4.72 1.11
C ARG A 423 -9.27 -5.89 1.63
N ARG A 424 -9.42 -7.05 1.01
CA ARG A 424 -8.66 -8.28 1.27
C ARG A 424 -7.50 -8.40 0.28
N PRO A 425 -6.46 -9.19 0.58
CA PRO A 425 -5.39 -9.49 -0.40
C PRO A 425 -5.92 -10.10 -1.70
N ALA A 426 -7.03 -10.84 -1.64
CA ALA A 426 -7.66 -11.51 -2.78
C ALA A 426 -8.41 -10.59 -3.75
N ASP A 427 -8.79 -9.38 -3.31
CA ASP A 427 -9.63 -8.50 -4.12
C ASP A 427 -8.82 -7.91 -5.29
N ASP A 428 -9.39 -8.02 -6.48
CA ASP A 428 -8.85 -7.47 -7.73
C ASP A 428 -9.33 -6.02 -7.89
N VAL A 429 -8.64 -5.14 -7.18
CA VAL A 429 -8.99 -3.73 -7.11
C VAL A 429 -8.71 -2.98 -8.41
N VAL A 430 -7.87 -3.50 -9.30
CA VAL A 430 -7.59 -2.88 -10.61
C VAL A 430 -8.78 -3.09 -11.53
N ASP A 431 -9.21 -4.34 -11.71
CA ASP A 431 -10.40 -4.67 -12.49
C ASP A 431 -11.66 -3.98 -11.93
N LEU A 432 -11.84 -3.99 -10.61
CA LEU A 432 -12.97 -3.31 -9.97
C LEU A 432 -12.95 -1.81 -10.22
N SER A 433 -11.79 -1.15 -10.09
CA SER A 433 -11.68 0.29 -10.32
C SER A 433 -11.92 0.65 -11.78
N LEU A 434 -11.40 -0.12 -12.73
CA LEU A 434 -11.67 0.05 -14.16
C LEU A 434 -13.18 -0.07 -14.46
N ARG A 435 -13.83 -1.15 -14.00
CA ARG A 435 -15.26 -1.40 -14.23
C ARG A 435 -16.14 -0.32 -13.59
N VAL A 436 -15.87 0.03 -12.34
CA VAL A 436 -16.63 1.05 -11.61
C VAL A 436 -16.44 2.43 -12.23
N SER A 437 -15.21 2.78 -12.64
CA SER A 437 -14.96 4.04 -13.37
C SER A 437 -15.77 4.11 -14.67
N MET A 438 -15.90 3.00 -15.39
CA MET A 438 -16.72 2.86 -16.60
C MET A 438 -18.21 2.63 -16.35
N GLY A 439 -18.66 2.74 -15.09
CA GLY A 439 -20.08 2.82 -14.72
C GLY A 439 -20.74 1.47 -14.39
N ALA A 440 -19.97 0.46 -13.97
CA ALA A 440 -20.53 -0.83 -13.55
C ALA A 440 -21.60 -0.71 -12.46
N LEU A 441 -21.49 0.25 -11.54
CA LEU A 441 -22.51 0.47 -10.51
C LEU A 441 -23.87 0.88 -11.09
N CYS A 442 -23.88 1.65 -12.18
CA CYS A 442 -25.12 2.04 -12.88
C CYS A 442 -25.81 0.84 -13.53
N VAL A 443 -25.06 -0.21 -13.87
CA VAL A 443 -25.61 -1.47 -14.37
C VAL A 443 -26.07 -2.35 -13.22
N LEU A 444 -25.22 -2.56 -12.21
CA LEU A 444 -25.47 -3.43 -11.05
C LEU A 444 -26.67 -2.96 -10.20
N THR A 445 -26.87 -1.65 -10.08
CA THR A 445 -28.02 -1.08 -9.35
C THR A 445 -29.36 -1.32 -10.06
N GLY A 446 -29.33 -1.62 -11.37
CA GLY A 446 -30.51 -1.80 -12.20
C GLY A 446 -31.28 -0.51 -12.49
N ALA A 447 -32.33 -0.60 -13.31
CA ALA A 447 -33.12 0.56 -13.73
C ALA A 447 -33.86 1.27 -12.57
N GLY A 448 -34.09 0.57 -11.45
CA GLY A 448 -34.76 1.10 -10.27
C GLY A 448 -33.82 1.72 -9.22
N ASP A 449 -32.52 1.79 -9.50
CA ASP A 449 -31.49 2.27 -8.58
C ASP A 449 -31.53 1.62 -7.18
N THR A 450 -31.51 0.28 -7.16
CA THR A 450 -31.66 -0.50 -5.91
C THR A 450 -30.54 -0.26 -4.89
N LEU A 451 -29.33 0.11 -5.35
CA LEU A 451 -28.20 0.47 -4.50
C LEU A 451 -28.18 1.95 -4.10
N GLN A 452 -29.10 2.77 -4.62
CA GLN A 452 -29.22 4.20 -4.34
C GLN A 452 -27.95 4.98 -4.72
N VAL A 453 -27.34 4.64 -5.87
CA VAL A 453 -26.10 5.24 -6.38
C VAL A 453 -26.35 6.41 -7.32
N GLY A 454 -27.61 6.67 -7.70
CA GLY A 454 -28.03 7.87 -8.45
C GLY A 454 -27.79 7.79 -9.97
N CYS A 455 -27.70 6.59 -10.53
CA CYS A 455 -27.63 6.38 -11.97
C CYS A 455 -28.35 5.09 -12.40
N LYS A 456 -28.53 4.92 -13.71
CA LYS A 456 -29.19 3.76 -14.33
C LYS A 456 -28.35 3.21 -15.49
N PRO A 457 -28.63 1.99 -15.99
CA PRO A 457 -27.79 1.35 -17.00
C PRO A 457 -27.61 2.18 -18.28
N SER A 458 -28.61 2.97 -18.68
CA SER A 458 -28.51 3.84 -19.86
C SER A 458 -27.47 4.95 -19.74
N ASP A 459 -27.07 5.31 -18.52
CA ASP A 459 -26.11 6.39 -18.30
C ASP A 459 -24.67 5.91 -18.48
N ALA A 460 -24.44 4.59 -18.47
CA ALA A 460 -23.14 3.94 -18.62
C ALA A 460 -23.22 2.83 -19.68
N PRO A 461 -23.18 3.16 -20.99
CA PRO A 461 -23.38 2.18 -22.06
C PRO A 461 -22.33 1.05 -22.06
N ALA A 462 -21.11 1.34 -21.63
CA ALA A 462 -20.04 0.36 -21.47
C ALA A 462 -20.00 -0.29 -20.07
N GLY A 463 -20.88 0.08 -19.13
CA GLY A 463 -20.78 -0.33 -17.73
C GLY A 463 -20.91 -1.83 -17.47
N ALA A 464 -21.46 -2.59 -18.43
CA ALA A 464 -21.57 -4.05 -18.33
C ALA A 464 -20.33 -4.78 -18.86
N LEU A 465 -19.38 -4.08 -19.48
CA LEU A 465 -18.19 -4.69 -20.06
C LEU A 465 -17.22 -5.16 -18.97
N PRO A 466 -16.54 -6.31 -19.16
CA PRO A 466 -15.65 -6.90 -18.17
C PRO A 466 -14.26 -6.24 -18.22
N PHE A 467 -14.19 -4.92 -18.04
CA PHE A 467 -12.91 -4.19 -18.08
C PHE A 467 -11.88 -4.86 -17.16
N THR A 468 -10.68 -5.09 -17.71
CA THR A 468 -9.60 -5.77 -17.00
C THR A 468 -8.23 -5.25 -17.38
N ASP A 469 -7.27 -5.38 -16.47
CA ASP A 469 -5.85 -5.25 -16.82
C ASP A 469 -5.20 -6.59 -17.20
N GLY A 470 -5.95 -7.71 -17.12
CA GLY A 470 -5.50 -9.05 -17.46
C GLY A 470 -4.59 -9.71 -16.42
N VAL A 471 -4.50 -9.16 -15.20
CA VAL A 471 -3.61 -9.62 -14.14
C VAL A 471 -4.40 -10.09 -12.91
N ARG A 472 -4.85 -11.34 -12.92
CA ARG A 472 -5.65 -11.92 -11.83
C ARG A 472 -4.82 -12.69 -10.79
N LYS A 473 -5.14 -12.47 -9.51
CA LYS A 473 -4.64 -13.28 -8.37
C LYS A 473 -5.41 -14.59 -8.22
N THR A 474 -4.76 -15.55 -7.57
CA THR A 474 -5.35 -16.80 -7.09
C THR A 474 -5.14 -16.96 -5.59
N ALA A 475 -5.81 -17.93 -4.97
CA ALA A 475 -5.62 -18.27 -3.56
C ALA A 475 -4.19 -18.72 -3.21
N ALA A 476 -3.33 -19.02 -4.20
CA ALA A 476 -1.92 -19.31 -3.98
C ALA A 476 -1.07 -18.04 -3.71
N ASN A 477 -1.60 -16.85 -3.97
CA ASN A 477 -0.84 -15.60 -3.94
C ASN A 477 -0.93 -14.85 -2.59
N TYR A 478 -1.77 -15.33 -1.65
CA TYR A 478 -1.96 -14.75 -0.33
C TYR A 478 -2.14 -15.83 0.74
N GLY A 479 -1.88 -15.47 1.99
CA GLY A 479 -2.02 -16.34 3.16
C GLY A 479 -3.44 -16.41 3.71
N SER A 480 -3.68 -17.43 4.53
CA SER A 480 -4.93 -17.68 5.27
C SER A 480 -4.86 -17.36 6.77
N ALA A 481 -3.71 -16.91 7.24
CA ALA A 481 -3.44 -16.53 8.62
C ALA A 481 -2.56 -15.29 8.68
N PHE A 482 -2.63 -14.56 9.79
CA PHE A 482 -1.84 -13.34 10.01
C PHE A 482 -0.32 -13.59 9.81
N PRO A 483 0.39 -12.73 9.06
CA PRO A 483 -0.01 -11.42 8.54
C PRO A 483 -0.61 -11.41 7.11
N TYR A 484 -1.13 -12.54 6.63
CA TYR A 484 -1.90 -12.72 5.37
C TYR A 484 -1.19 -12.45 4.04
N LEU A 485 -0.10 -11.69 4.01
CA LEU A 485 0.73 -11.59 2.80
C LEU A 485 1.63 -12.82 2.71
N THR A 486 2.25 -13.11 1.56
CA THR A 486 3.17 -14.25 1.44
C THR A 486 4.59 -13.89 1.90
N THR A 487 5.41 -14.90 2.15
CA THR A 487 6.82 -14.73 2.52
C THR A 487 7.56 -13.96 1.41
N PRO A 488 8.40 -12.97 1.75
CA PRO A 488 9.15 -12.21 0.75
C PRO A 488 10.12 -13.09 -0.04
N LEU A 489 10.37 -12.68 -1.28
CA LEU A 489 11.41 -13.25 -2.13
C LEU A 489 12.79 -13.06 -1.49
N PRO A 490 13.71 -14.04 -1.62
CA PRO A 490 14.98 -13.99 -0.93
C PRO A 490 16.02 -13.14 -1.66
N GLY A 491 16.96 -12.53 -0.93
CA GLY A 491 17.97 -11.64 -1.49
C GLY A 491 19.05 -12.32 -2.33
N ASN A 492 19.12 -13.66 -2.28
CA ASN A 492 19.87 -14.47 -3.22
C ASN A 492 19.02 -14.95 -4.42
N LEU A 493 17.81 -14.42 -4.60
CA LEU A 493 17.00 -14.71 -5.78
C LEU A 493 17.85 -14.40 -7.02
N ASN A 494 17.92 -15.34 -7.96
CA ASN A 494 18.52 -15.12 -9.25
C ASN A 494 17.51 -15.60 -10.29
N PRO A 495 16.87 -14.71 -11.06
CA PRO A 495 15.88 -15.12 -12.05
C PRO A 495 16.50 -16.09 -13.07
N ALA A 496 15.70 -16.82 -13.83
CA ALA A 496 16.22 -17.57 -14.98
C ALA A 496 16.72 -16.59 -16.06
N PRO A 497 17.73 -16.94 -16.87
CA PRO A 497 18.16 -16.08 -17.95
C PRO A 497 17.03 -16.00 -18.99
N ALA A 498 16.97 -14.90 -19.74
CA ALA A 498 16.02 -14.80 -20.84
C ALA A 498 16.21 -15.98 -21.82
N ALA A 499 15.13 -16.47 -22.43
CA ALA A 499 15.20 -17.57 -23.37
C ALA A 499 16.23 -17.26 -24.49
N GLY A 500 17.15 -18.20 -24.74
CA GLY A 500 18.23 -18.02 -25.71
C GLY A 500 19.46 -17.26 -25.19
N THR A 501 19.47 -16.87 -23.90
CA THR A 501 20.65 -16.31 -23.22
C THR A 501 21.16 -17.28 -22.18
N THR A 502 22.48 -17.35 -22.03
CA THR A 502 23.12 -17.93 -20.84
C THR A 502 23.50 -16.78 -19.93
N PHE A 503 23.39 -16.97 -18.61
CA PHE A 503 24.09 -16.08 -17.69
C PHE A 503 25.59 -16.09 -18.04
N PRO A 504 26.26 -14.93 -18.07
CA PRO A 504 27.71 -14.91 -18.19
C PRO A 504 28.39 -15.67 -17.05
#